data_AF-A0AAJ2VIS1-F1
#
_entry.id   AF-A0AAJ2VIS1-F1
#
_cell.length_a   1.000
_cell.length_b   1.000
_cell.length_c   1.000
_cell.angle_alpha   90.00
_cell.angle_beta   90.00
_cell.angle_gamma   90.00
#
_symmetry.space_group_name_H-M   'P 1'
#
loop_
_entity.id
_entity.type
_entity.pdbx_description
1 polymer ?
#
loop_
_entity_poly.entity_id
_entity_poly.type
_entity_poly.pdbx_seq_one_letter_code
_entity_poly.pdbx_strand_id
1 'polypeptide(L)'
;MNGVDLNLHNVPMLISRNKSKEWEDGVIRSSTSLLKFMIENQLLVNIDPFDENGKLKLDTVLKMSNVTEEGLEFYKKVVIGWQNYLAKSTAHDKYENISRLEKGLAKIRGK
;
A
#
# COMPACT_ATOMS: atom_id res chain seq x y z
N MET A 1 18.98 -16.93 6.79
CA MET A 1 18.28 -17.19 5.52
C MET A 1 18.72 -16.12 4.53
N ASN A 2 19.48 -16.47 3.49
CA ASN A 2 19.76 -15.55 2.37
C ASN A 2 18.50 -15.46 1.49
N GLY A 3 17.43 -14.90 2.05
CA GLY A 3 16.16 -14.73 1.37
C GLY A 3 16.23 -13.53 0.44
N VAL A 4 15.82 -13.71 -0.81
CA VAL A 4 15.67 -12.61 -1.77
C VAL A 4 14.74 -11.57 -1.17
N ASP A 5 15.20 -10.32 -1.06
CA ASP A 5 14.38 -9.21 -0.61
C ASP A 5 13.49 -8.72 -1.76
N LEU A 6 12.26 -9.22 -1.78
CA LEU A 6 11.32 -8.99 -2.88
C LEU A 6 10.59 -7.66 -2.73
N ASN A 7 10.33 -7.01 -3.86
CA ASN A 7 9.46 -5.83 -3.92
C ASN A 7 8.01 -6.25 -3.63
N LEU A 8 7.40 -5.68 -2.59
CA LEU A 8 5.99 -5.81 -2.30
C LEU A 8 5.18 -4.77 -3.07
N HIS A 9 5.60 -3.51 -3.03
CA HIS A 9 4.91 -2.39 -3.68
C HIS A 9 5.92 -1.44 -4.32
N ASN A 10 5.94 -1.37 -5.66
CA ASN A 10 6.89 -0.53 -6.39
C ASN A 10 6.13 0.61 -7.09
N VAL A 11 6.09 1.78 -6.44
CA VAL A 11 5.36 2.97 -6.93
C VAL A 11 5.84 3.41 -8.32
N PRO A 12 7.16 3.58 -8.60
CA PRO A 12 7.58 4.06 -9.91
C PRO A 12 7.24 3.05 -11.01
N MET A 13 7.35 1.75 -10.74
CA MET A 13 6.95 0.71 -11.68
C MET A 13 5.44 0.74 -11.95
N LEU A 14 4.61 0.91 -10.93
CA LEU A 14 3.15 0.99 -11.08
C LEU A 14 2.72 2.21 -11.91
N ILE A 15 3.29 3.39 -11.65
CA ILE A 15 3.03 4.61 -12.43
C ILE A 15 3.40 4.38 -13.89
N SER A 16 4.56 3.78 -14.17
CA SER A 16 5.04 3.56 -15.54
C SER A 16 4.18 2.65 -16.41
N ARG A 17 3.23 1.89 -15.83
CA ARG A 17 2.38 0.93 -16.57
C ARG A 17 1.42 1.60 -17.54
N ASN A 18 1.04 2.84 -17.30
CA ASN A 18 0.14 3.59 -18.16
C ASN A 18 0.44 5.09 -18.04
N LYS A 19 0.49 5.78 -19.18
CA LYS A 19 0.87 7.21 -19.28
C LYS A 19 -0.28 8.18 -19.00
N SER A 20 -1.51 7.70 -18.79
CA SER A 20 -2.65 8.57 -18.48
C SER A 20 -2.53 9.16 -17.09
N LYS A 21 -2.83 10.47 -16.96
CA LYS A 21 -2.86 11.15 -15.66
C LYS A 21 -3.82 10.49 -14.68
N GLU A 22 -4.99 10.06 -15.13
CA GLU A 22 -5.96 9.34 -14.28
C GLU A 22 -5.39 8.07 -13.66
N TRP A 23 -4.51 7.36 -14.39
CA TRP A 23 -3.82 6.19 -13.87
C TRP A 23 -2.76 6.58 -12.84
N GLU A 24 -1.92 7.55 -13.16
CA GLU A 24 -0.90 8.08 -12.24
C GLU A 24 -1.54 8.55 -10.93
N ASP A 25 -2.57 9.41 -11.00
CA ASP A 25 -3.34 9.87 -9.85
C ASP A 25 -3.94 8.70 -9.05
N GLY A 26 -4.48 7.68 -9.73
CA GLY A 26 -5.01 6.49 -9.09
C GLY A 26 -3.96 5.69 -8.33
N VAL A 27 -2.77 5.51 -8.92
CA VAL A 27 -1.63 4.84 -8.27
C VAL A 27 -1.15 5.66 -7.08
N ILE A 28 -1.01 6.98 -7.22
CA ILE A 28 -0.54 7.87 -6.13
C ILE A 28 -1.54 7.85 -4.97
N ARG A 29 -2.84 8.02 -5.23
CA ARG A 29 -3.88 8.02 -4.19
C ARG A 29 -4.00 6.68 -3.48
N SER A 30 -4.05 5.57 -4.23
CA SER A 30 -4.11 4.23 -3.63
C SER A 30 -2.84 3.89 -2.84
N SER A 31 -1.65 4.23 -3.35
CA SER A 31 -0.39 4.00 -2.65
C SER A 31 -0.29 4.85 -1.38
N THR A 32 -0.75 6.10 -1.43
CA THR A 32 -0.80 7.00 -0.27
C THR A 32 -1.68 6.41 0.82
N SER A 33 -2.93 6.03 0.52
CA SER A 33 -3.84 5.44 1.50
C SER A 33 -3.28 4.15 2.11
N LEU A 34 -2.72 3.27 1.28
CA LEU A 34 -2.14 2.01 1.75
C LEU A 34 -0.95 2.23 2.68
N LEU A 35 0.03 3.02 2.25
CA LEU A 35 1.26 3.20 3.00
C LEU A 35 1.01 4.00 4.29
N LYS A 36 0.11 4.99 4.24
CA LYS A 36 -0.31 5.72 5.45
C LYS A 36 -0.98 4.78 6.45
N PHE A 37 -1.92 3.95 6.00
CA PHE A 37 -2.56 2.94 6.84
C PHE A 37 -1.53 1.99 7.48
N MET A 38 -0.52 1.56 6.71
CA MET A 38 0.53 0.68 7.22
C MET A 38 1.42 1.38 8.28
N ILE A 39 1.75 2.66 8.11
CA ILE A 39 2.47 3.45 9.14
C ILE A 39 1.63 3.58 10.41
N GLU A 40 0.37 4.01 10.27
CA GLU A 40 -0.54 4.25 11.40
C GLU A 40 -0.78 2.98 12.23
N ASN A 41 -0.59 1.81 11.63
CA ASN A 41 -0.72 0.51 12.28
C ASN A 41 0.62 -0.17 12.62
N GLN A 42 1.75 0.53 12.53
CA GLN A 42 3.08 0.01 12.86
C GLN A 42 3.49 -1.23 12.05
N LEU A 43 3.08 -1.30 10.77
CA LEU A 43 3.34 -2.41 9.87
C LEU A 43 4.62 -2.25 9.04
N LEU A 44 5.25 -1.07 9.08
CA LEU A 44 6.47 -0.75 8.33
C LEU A 44 7.69 -0.69 9.26
N VAL A 45 8.86 -1.01 8.71
CA VAL A 45 10.16 -0.87 9.38
C VAL A 45 11.18 -0.23 8.44
N ASN A 46 12.00 0.68 8.97
CA ASN A 46 13.15 1.26 8.27
C ASN A 46 12.83 1.83 6.88
N ILE A 47 11.63 2.39 6.70
CA ILE A 47 11.21 3.09 5.49
C ILE A 47 10.30 4.25 5.86
N ASP A 48 10.48 5.37 5.16
CA ASP A 48 9.63 6.54 5.28
C ASP A 48 9.17 6.96 3.88
N PRO A 49 7.97 6.53 3.45
CA PRO A 49 7.49 6.75 2.09
C PRO A 49 6.95 8.16 1.84
N PHE A 50 6.88 9.02 2.86
CA PHE A 50 6.31 10.36 2.76
C PHE A 50 7.38 11.44 2.93
N ASP A 51 7.27 12.52 2.16
CA ASP A 51 8.09 13.72 2.27
C ASP A 51 7.71 14.56 3.52
N GLU A 52 8.49 15.59 3.86
CA GLU A 52 8.22 16.55 4.94
C GLU A 52 6.82 17.20 4.85
N ASN A 53 6.25 17.29 3.63
CA ASN A 53 4.90 17.79 3.39
C ASN A 53 3.80 16.72 3.47
N GLY A 54 4.13 15.48 3.87
CA GLY A 54 3.20 14.36 3.91
C GLY A 54 2.80 13.81 2.54
N LYS A 55 3.53 14.16 1.48
CA LYS A 55 3.30 13.68 0.11
C LYS A 55 4.05 12.37 -0.13
N LEU A 56 3.46 11.45 -0.87
CA LEU A 56 4.13 10.20 -1.25
C LEU A 56 5.37 10.49 -2.12
N LYS A 57 6.53 9.93 -1.72
CA LYS A 57 7.75 9.92 -2.52
C LYS A 57 7.56 8.96 -3.70
N LEU A 58 7.56 9.46 -4.94
CA LEU A 58 7.21 8.65 -6.12
C LEU A 58 8.26 7.59 -6.47
N ASP A 59 9.47 7.70 -5.92
CA ASP A 59 10.52 6.69 -5.99
C ASP A 59 10.37 5.57 -4.94
N THR A 60 9.32 5.60 -4.11
CA THR A 60 9.09 4.60 -3.05
C THR A 60 9.00 3.18 -3.61
N VAL A 61 9.87 2.31 -3.09
CA VAL A 61 9.80 0.86 -3.28
C VAL A 61 9.73 0.17 -1.92
N LEU A 62 8.56 -0.35 -1.58
CA LEU A 62 8.36 -1.15 -0.39
C LEU A 62 8.83 -2.58 -0.65
N LYS A 63 9.78 -3.05 0.16
CA LYS A 63 10.29 -4.42 0.10
C LYS A 63 9.87 -5.25 1.32
N MET A 64 10.10 -6.56 1.25
CA MET A 64 9.84 -7.47 2.38
C MET A 64 10.61 -7.08 3.64
N SER A 65 11.85 -6.59 3.51
CA SER A 65 12.63 -6.10 4.66
C SER A 65 12.11 -4.80 5.26
N ASN A 66 11.17 -4.12 4.60
CA ASN A 66 10.59 -2.86 5.05
C ASN A 66 9.25 -3.03 5.77
N VAL A 67 8.82 -4.27 6.04
CA VAL A 67 7.58 -4.56 6.76
C VAL A 67 7.87 -5.43 7.98
N THR A 68 7.03 -5.32 9.00
CA THR A 68 7.00 -6.28 10.12
C THR A 68 6.46 -7.63 9.64
N GLU A 69 6.57 -8.68 10.45
CA GLU A 69 5.96 -9.98 10.13
C GLU A 69 4.43 -9.87 9.98
N GLU A 70 3.78 -9.09 10.86
CA GLU A 70 2.35 -8.74 10.75
C GLU A 70 2.07 -7.95 9.46
N GLY A 71 2.91 -6.96 9.13
CA GLY A 71 2.79 -6.17 7.92
C GLY A 71 2.91 -7.00 6.64
N LEU A 72 3.80 -8.00 6.64
CA LEU A 72 3.95 -8.93 5.53
C LEU A 72 2.72 -9.82 5.37
N GLU A 73 2.19 -10.34 6.47
CA GLU A 73 0.97 -11.14 6.44
C GLU A 73 -0.24 -10.32 5.96
N PHE A 74 -0.38 -9.10 6.48
CA PHE A 74 -1.38 -8.13 6.04
C PHE A 74 -1.29 -7.87 4.53
N TYR A 75 -0.08 -7.60 4.03
CA TYR A 75 0.12 -7.31 2.61
C TYR A 75 -0.34 -8.50 1.74
N LYS A 76 0.07 -9.72 2.10
CA LYS A 76 -0.25 -10.94 1.35
C LYS A 76 -1.75 -11.27 1.36
N LYS A 77 -2.41 -11.14 2.51
CA LYS A 77 -3.79 -11.60 2.69
C LYS A 77 -4.84 -10.55 2.34
N VAL A 78 -4.55 -9.27 2.54
CA VAL A 78 -5.57 -8.20 2.54
C VAL A 78 -5.46 -7.27 1.34
N VAL A 79 -4.25 -6.85 0.98
CA VAL A 79 -4.04 -5.75 0.01
C VAL A 79 -4.60 -6.08 -1.36
N ILE A 80 -4.43 -7.32 -1.85
CA ILE A 80 -4.98 -7.74 -3.14
C ILE A 80 -6.51 -7.63 -3.20
N GLY A 81 -7.19 -7.96 -2.09
CA GLY A 81 -8.65 -7.88 -1.98
C GLY A 81 -9.17 -6.44 -1.96
N TRP A 82 -8.38 -5.51 -1.44
CA TRP A 82 -8.68 -4.08 -1.48
C TRP A 82 -8.38 -3.47 -2.86
N GLN A 83 -7.25 -3.81 -3.49
CA GLN A 83 -6.93 -3.39 -4.87
C GLN A 83 -8.00 -3.85 -5.88
N ASN A 84 -8.48 -5.09 -5.75
CA ASN A 84 -9.59 -5.60 -6.55
C ASN A 84 -10.90 -4.81 -6.37
N TYR A 85 -11.13 -4.25 -5.19
CA TYR A 85 -12.25 -3.34 -4.96
C TYR A 85 -12.02 -1.99 -5.66
N LEU A 86 -10.83 -1.39 -5.54
CA LEU A 86 -10.52 -0.13 -6.19
C LEU A 86 -10.66 -0.20 -7.72
N ALA A 87 -10.27 -1.33 -8.31
CA ALA A 87 -10.38 -1.59 -9.75
C ALA A 87 -11.84 -1.66 -10.23
N LYS A 88 -12.77 -2.09 -9.37
CA LYS A 88 -14.20 -2.24 -9.70
C LYS A 88 -15.06 -1.04 -9.27
N SER A 89 -14.56 -0.24 -8.34
CA SER A 89 -15.30 0.88 -7.76
C SER A 89 -15.31 2.09 -8.69
N THR A 90 -16.49 2.68 -8.86
CA THR A 90 -16.73 3.95 -9.56
C THR A 90 -16.90 5.14 -8.60
N ALA A 91 -16.82 4.91 -7.28
CA ALA A 91 -16.90 5.98 -6.29
C ALA A 91 -15.69 6.91 -6.37
N HIS A 92 -15.92 8.21 -6.18
CA HIS A 92 -14.87 9.24 -6.29
C HIS A 92 -13.88 9.20 -5.12
N ASP A 93 -14.36 8.83 -3.94
CA ASP A 93 -13.62 8.67 -2.67
C ASP A 93 -13.10 7.24 -2.43
N LYS A 94 -13.14 6.37 -3.45
CA LYS A 94 -12.81 4.94 -3.30
C LYS A 94 -11.44 4.67 -2.67
N TYR A 95 -10.47 5.57 -2.88
CA TYR A 95 -9.12 5.43 -2.34
C TYR A 95 -9.05 5.74 -0.84
N GLU A 96 -9.96 6.57 -0.32
CA GLU A 96 -10.12 6.84 1.10
C GLU A 96 -10.89 5.72 1.82
N ASN A 97 -11.59 4.85 1.09
CA ASN A 97 -12.29 3.71 1.66
C ASN A 97 -11.32 2.58 2.05
N ILE A 98 -10.79 2.69 3.27
CA ILE A 98 -9.85 1.73 3.88
C ILE A 98 -10.53 0.64 4.71
N SER A 99 -11.87 0.57 4.72
CA SER A 99 -12.63 -0.37 5.56
C SER A 99 -12.26 -1.85 5.35
N ARG A 100 -11.84 -2.22 4.13
CA ARG A 100 -11.32 -3.57 3.83
C ARG A 100 -9.95 -3.82 4.46
N LEU A 101 -9.09 -2.81 4.49
CA LEU A 101 -7.79 -2.85 5.14
C LEU A 101 -7.98 -2.99 6.66
N GLU A 102 -8.83 -2.15 7.26
CA GLU A 102 -9.16 -2.18 8.68
C GLU A 102 -9.69 -3.55 9.12
N LYS A 103 -10.74 -4.05 8.43
CA LYS A 103 -11.34 -5.36 8.73
C LYS A 103 -10.36 -6.51 8.50
N GLY A 104 -9.53 -6.43 7.46
CA GLY A 104 -8.53 -7.44 7.17
C GLY A 104 -7.46 -7.51 8.26
N LEU A 105 -6.97 -6.35 8.71
CA LEU A 105 -5.99 -6.27 9.79
C LEU A 105 -6.56 -6.70 11.14
N ALA A 106 -7.80 -6.31 11.46
CA ALA A 106 -8.49 -6.77 12.67
C ALA A 106 -8.55 -8.29 12.75
N LYS A 107 -8.93 -8.96 11.64
CA LYS A 107 -8.95 -10.42 11.56
C LYS A 107 -7.58 -11.06 11.79
N ILE A 108 -6.51 -10.48 11.26
CA ILE A 108 -5.13 -10.96 11.49
C ILE A 108 -4.76 -10.84 12.97
N ARG A 109 -5.17 -9.75 13.62
CA ARG A 109 -4.96 -9.49 15.06
C ARG A 109 -5.89 -10.29 15.98
N GLY A 110 -6.81 -11.10 15.43
CA GLY A 110 -7.81 -11.82 16.21
C GLY A 110 -8.85 -10.91 16.89
N LYS A 111 -9.12 -9.74 16.29
CA LYS A 111 -10.10 -8.76 16.75
C LYS A 111 -11.34 -8.73 15.86
#